data_AF-A0A2E2B9T4-F1
#
_entry.id   AF-A0A2E2B9T4-F1
#
_cell.length_a   1.000
_cell.length_b   1.000
_cell.length_c   1.000
_cell.angle_alpha   90.00
_cell.angle_beta   90.00
_cell.angle_gamma   90.00
#
_symmetry.space_group_name_H-M   'P 1'
#
loop_
_entity.id
_entity.type
_entity.pdbx_description
1 polymer ?
#
loop_
_entity_poly.entity_id
_entity_poly.type
_entity_poly.pdbx_seq_one_letter_code
_entity_poly.pdbx_strand_id
1 'polypeptide(L)' 'MTDTPQLEHGDGPDVSPVGETHSFPSDAELSRSLMATSSSGVLSTLGAEGYPYGSLVSHMVDNFGNPVILISDL' A
#
# COMPACT_ATOMS: atom_id res chain seq x y z
N MET A 1 35.10 5.38 26.76
CA MET A 1 34.53 5.90 25.49
C MET A 1 34.04 4.70 24.73
N THR A 2 32.75 4.41 24.83
CA THR A 2 32.11 3.26 24.17
C THR A 2 31.67 3.76 22.80
N ASP A 3 32.40 3.37 21.77
CA ASP A 3 32.05 3.67 20.38
C ASP A 3 30.81 2.86 20.03
N THR A 4 29.67 3.53 19.85
CA THR A 4 28.42 2.88 19.45
C THR A 4 28.37 2.99 17.93
N PRO A 5 28.40 1.87 17.17
CA PRO A 5 28.36 1.96 15.72
C PRO A 5 27.03 2.60 15.29
N GLN A 6 27.13 3.67 14.52
CA GLN A 6 25.98 4.31 13.90
C GLN A 6 25.41 3.31 12.89
N LEU A 7 24.28 2.68 13.23
CA LEU A 7 23.55 1.82 12.29
C LEU A 7 22.95 2.72 11.20
N GLU A 8 23.60 2.76 10.05
CA GLU A 8 23.09 3.37 8.82
C GLU A 8 21.74 2.73 8.50
N HIS A 9 20.68 3.54 8.45
CA HIS A 9 19.34 3.05 8.16
C HIS A 9 19.28 2.57 6.71
N GLY A 10 19.42 1.27 6.49
CA GLY A 10 19.29 0.66 5.16
C GLY A 10 20.36 -0.37 4.80
N ASP A 11 21.40 -0.58 5.60
CA ASP A 11 22.45 -1.60 5.35
C ASP A 11 22.01 -3.03 5.74
N GLY A 12 20.72 -3.33 5.54
CA GLY A 12 20.22 -4.69 5.64
C GLY A 12 20.75 -5.53 4.46
N PRO A 13 20.91 -6.85 4.61
CA PRO A 13 21.26 -7.71 3.50
C PRO A 13 20.28 -7.47 2.34
N ASP A 14 20.81 -7.38 1.12
CA ASP A 14 20.00 -7.28 -0.10
C ASP A 14 19.00 -8.44 -0.12
N VAL A 15 17.76 -8.16 0.25
CA VAL A 15 16.64 -9.09 0.19
C VAL A 15 16.14 -9.13 -1.25
N SER A 16 17.05 -9.42 -2.17
CA SER A 16 16.70 -9.79 -3.54
C SER A 16 15.66 -10.92 -3.47
N PRO A 17 14.53 -10.82 -4.19
CA PRO A 17 13.45 -11.79 -4.09
C PRO A 17 13.97 -13.20 -4.34
N VAL A 18 13.64 -14.14 -3.45
CA VAL A 18 13.98 -15.56 -3.64
C VAL A 18 13.05 -16.14 -4.70
N GLY A 19 13.54 -16.36 -5.93
CA GLY A 19 12.79 -16.99 -7.03
C GLY A 19 13.22 -16.52 -8.43
N GLU A 20 12.62 -17.10 -9.47
CA GLU A 20 12.78 -16.57 -10.83
C GLU A 20 11.93 -15.31 -11.00
N THR A 21 12.57 -14.15 -10.91
CA THR A 21 11.92 -12.83 -10.91
C THR A 21 11.13 -12.53 -12.19
N HIS A 22 11.47 -13.20 -13.31
CA HIS A 22 10.74 -13.09 -14.57
C HIS A 22 9.40 -13.84 -14.59
N SER A 23 9.14 -14.71 -13.60
CA SER A 23 7.84 -15.39 -13.43
C SER A 23 6.86 -14.60 -12.56
N PHE A 24 7.29 -13.51 -11.92
CA PHE A 24 6.39 -12.70 -11.12
C PHE A 24 5.47 -11.84 -12.00
N PRO A 25 4.23 -11.59 -11.54
CA PRO A 25 3.38 -10.59 -12.16
C PRO A 25 4.09 -9.24 -12.16
N SER A 26 3.86 -8.44 -13.19
CA SER A 26 4.23 -7.03 -13.17
C SER A 26 3.57 -6.31 -11.99
N ASP A 27 4.13 -5.17 -11.57
CA ASP A 27 3.55 -4.36 -10.48
C ASP A 27 2.08 -4.00 -10.73
N ALA A 28 1.71 -3.78 -11.99
CA ALA A 28 0.33 -3.49 -12.38
C ALA A 28 -0.60 -4.70 -12.20
N GLU A 29 -0.15 -5.90 -12.58
CA GLU A 29 -0.90 -7.15 -12.40
C GLU A 29 -1.01 -7.53 -10.92
N LEU A 30 0.07 -7.35 -10.16
CA LEU A 30 0.07 -7.57 -8.72
C LEU A 30 -0.87 -6.60 -8.00
N SER A 31 -0.78 -5.31 -8.30
CA SER A 31 -1.67 -4.28 -7.74
C SER A 31 -3.14 -4.57 -8.03
N ARG A 32 -3.48 -4.93 -9.29
CA ARG A 32 -4.83 -5.33 -9.67
C ARG A 32 -5.31 -6.55 -8.89
N SER A 33 -4.44 -7.55 -8.70
CA SER A 33 -4.77 -8.75 -7.94
C SER A 33 -5.02 -8.43 -6.46
N LEU A 34 -4.16 -7.63 -5.83
CA LEU A 34 -4.32 -7.21 -4.44
C LEU A 34 -5.64 -6.45 -4.25
N MET A 35 -5.91 -5.48 -5.13
CA MET A 35 -7.15 -4.72 -5.11
C MET A 35 -8.39 -5.62 -5.26
N ALA A 36 -8.36 -6.59 -6.18
CA ALA A 36 -9.48 -7.52 -6.39
C ALA A 36 -9.70 -8.50 -5.21
N THR A 37 -8.65 -8.84 -4.46
CA THR A 37 -8.74 -9.77 -3.31
C THR A 37 -9.16 -9.11 -1.99
N SER A 38 -9.13 -7.78 -1.92
CA SER A 38 -9.48 -7.03 -0.72
C SER A 38 -10.84 -6.35 -0.89
N SER A 39 -11.58 -6.23 0.21
CA SER A 39 -12.87 -5.53 0.25
C SER A 39 -12.86 -4.33 1.20
N SER A 40 -11.69 -4.03 1.78
CA SER A 40 -11.50 -2.98 2.78
C SER A 40 -10.11 -2.36 2.64
N GLY A 41 -9.98 -1.09 2.99
CA GLY A 41 -8.74 -0.35 2.94
C GLY A 41 -8.79 0.92 3.77
N VAL A 42 -7.75 1.74 3.66
CA VAL A 42 -7.68 3.07 4.29
C VAL A 42 -7.81 4.13 3.20
N LEU A 43 -8.81 5.00 3.33
CA LEU A 43 -8.96 6.20 2.50
C LEU A 43 -8.27 7.37 3.19
N SER A 44 -7.22 7.90 2.56
CA SER A 44 -6.51 9.07 3.03
C SER A 44 -7.05 10.33 2.37
N THR A 45 -7.54 11.28 3.16
CA THR A 45 -8.08 12.56 2.71
C THR A 45 -7.36 13.73 3.37
N LEU A 46 -7.54 14.93 2.85
CA LEU A 46 -7.15 16.16 3.56
C LEU A 46 -8.34 16.67 4.38
N GLY A 47 -8.10 16.96 5.65
CA GLY A 47 -9.06 17.68 6.49
C GLY A 47 -9.14 19.17 6.12
N ALA A 48 -10.12 19.88 6.69
CA ALA A 48 -10.31 21.32 6.44
C ALA A 48 -9.05 22.15 6.73
N GLU A 49 -8.28 21.73 7.74
CA GLU A 49 -7.05 22.38 8.18
C GLU A 49 -5.81 21.97 7.37
N GLY A 50 -5.97 21.13 6.34
CA GLY A 50 -4.90 20.67 5.46
C GLY A 50 -4.05 19.51 5.98
N TYR A 51 -4.38 18.93 7.13
CA TYR A 51 -3.72 17.72 7.64
C TYR A 51 -4.32 16.44 7.04
N PRO A 52 -3.52 15.38 6.80
CA PRO A 52 -4.02 14.11 6.33
C PRO A 52 -4.87 13.41 7.39
N TYR A 53 -5.94 12.78 6.96
CA TYR A 53 -6.84 11.96 7.78
C TYR A 53 -7.06 10.62 7.08
N GLY A 54 -6.91 9.52 7.82
CA GLY A 54 -7.14 8.17 7.33
C GLY A 54 -8.43 7.59 7.91
N SER A 55 -9.31 7.09 7.05
CA SER A 55 -10.54 6.40 7.45
C SER A 55 -10.57 4.96 6.93
N LEU A 56 -11.10 4.04 7.73
CA LEU A 56 -11.39 2.69 7.26
C LEU A 56 -12.62 2.72 6.34
N VAL A 57 -12.48 2.14 5.15
CA VAL A 57 -13.56 2.10 4.15
C VAL A 57 -13.72 0.68 3.61
N SER A 58 -14.96 0.30 3.35
CA SER A 58 -15.24 -0.83 2.47
C SER A 58 -15.23 -0.37 1.03
N HIS A 59 -14.75 -1.22 0.12
CA HIS A 59 -14.72 -0.92 -1.30
C HIS A 59 -15.01 -2.16 -2.13
N MET A 60 -15.42 -1.94 -3.38
CA MET A 60 -15.38 -2.93 -4.45
C MET A 60 -14.59 -2.36 -5.63
N VAL A 61 -14.11 -3.21 -6.51
CA VAL A 61 -13.33 -2.80 -7.68
C VAL A 61 -14.13 -3.12 -8.95
N ASP A 62 -14.24 -2.16 -9.86
CA ASP A 62 -14.90 -2.36 -11.15
C ASP A 62 -14.02 -3.17 -12.13
N ASN A 63 -14.55 -3.46 -13.33
CA ASN A 63 -13.82 -4.22 -14.34
C ASN A 63 -12.56 -3.52 -14.87
N PHE A 64 -12.44 -2.20 -14.68
CA PHE A 64 -11.26 -1.44 -15.10
C PHE A 64 -10.18 -1.36 -14.01
N GLY A 65 -10.53 -1.64 -12.76
CA GLY A 65 -9.64 -1.54 -11.60
C GLY A 65 -9.91 -0.32 -10.72
N ASN A 66 -11.01 0.40 -10.94
CA ASN A 66 -11.34 1.58 -10.15
C ASN A 66 -12.05 1.17 -8.85
N PRO A 67 -11.62 1.66 -7.68
CA PRO A 67 -12.32 1.42 -6.43
C PRO A 67 -13.62 2.25 -6.36
N VAL A 68 -14.71 1.57 -6.07
CA VAL A 68 -16.02 2.16 -5.76
C VAL A 68 -16.22 2.09 -4.25
N ILE A 69 -16.41 3.24 -3.63
CA ILE A 69 -16.56 3.41 -2.18
C ILE A 69 -17.91 4.05 -1.90
N LEU A 70 -18.64 3.54 -0.92
CA LEU A 70 -19.89 4.11 -0.45
C LEU A 70 -19.59 5.05 0.73
N ILE A 71 -19.89 6.33 0.56
CA ILE A 71 -19.65 7.37 1.57
C ILE A 71 -20.99 7.83 2.13
N SER A 72 -21.10 7.87 3.46
CA SER A 72 -22.23 8.47 4.17
C SER A 72 -22.17 9.99 4.06
N ASP A 73 -23.31 10.65 3.84
CA ASP A 73 -23.43 12.12 3.88
C ASP A 73 -23.79 12.67 5.28
N LEU A 74 -23.96 11.75 6.25
CA LEU A 74 -24.38 12.01 7.62
C LEU A 74 -23.31 12.67 8.50
#